data_AF-A0A378H1M5-F1
#
_entry.id   AF-A0A378H1M5-F1
#
_cell.length_a   1.000
_cell.length_b   1.000
_cell.length_c   1.000
_cell.angle_alpha   90.00
_cell.angle_beta   90.00
_cell.angle_gamma   90.00
#
_symmetry.space_group_name_H-M   'P 1'
#
loop_
_entity.id
_entity.type
_entity.pdbx_description
1 polymer ?
#
loop_
_entity_poly.entity_id
_entity_poly.type
_entity_poly.pdbx_seq_one_letter_code
_entity_poly.pdbx_strand_id
1 'polypeptide(L)'
;MKDRPYFIALPEIVRVEMKTVISVLTAHFFVLSAFIWLASPACADSGSAYKAGSDFAKQVQGNGLNSLKNFSGEQNLPGYTDNPDQTKYYGGVTASGDSSLKSDSALEFSQGDTGKTITESFTNRPPDQISQDAPFIQAAKDTESRADSIVGDTGQSCTAQVVYRSEFTNHTCERDLQVENFVHGKRP
;
A
#
# COMPACT_ATOMS: atom_id res chain seq x y z
N MET A 1 -76.92 43.00 73.03
CA MET A 1 -75.46 43.27 73.06
C MET A 1 -74.86 42.30 74.08
N LYS A 2 -73.92 41.41 73.80
CA LYS A 2 -72.88 41.39 72.78
C LYS A 2 -72.49 39.93 72.51
N ASP A 3 -72.14 39.68 71.26
CA ASP A 3 -71.97 38.38 70.63
C ASP A 3 -70.89 37.49 71.26
N ARG A 4 -71.19 36.19 71.42
CA ARG A 4 -70.21 35.15 71.71
C ARG A 4 -69.50 34.77 70.41
N PRO A 5 -68.15 34.80 70.33
CA PRO A 5 -67.46 34.22 69.19
C PRO A 5 -67.48 32.69 69.30
N TYR A 6 -68.18 32.05 68.36
CA TYR A 6 -68.07 30.62 68.08
C TYR A 6 -66.62 30.31 67.68
N PHE A 7 -65.84 29.77 68.63
CA PHE A 7 -64.57 29.12 68.32
C PHE A 7 -64.92 27.76 67.69
N ILE A 8 -64.92 27.69 66.36
CA ILE A 8 -65.14 26.45 65.61
C ILE A 8 -63.94 25.54 65.91
N ALA A 9 -64.13 24.61 66.86
CA ALA A 9 -63.17 23.56 67.14
C ALA A 9 -63.14 22.62 65.92
N LEU A 10 -62.07 22.71 65.11
CA LEU A 10 -61.79 21.69 64.10
C LEU A 10 -61.66 20.32 64.80
N PRO A 11 -62.22 19.25 64.22
CA PRO A 11 -62.17 17.92 64.81
C PRO A 11 -60.70 17.52 65.04
N GLU A 12 -60.40 16.97 66.22
CA GLU A 12 -59.05 16.52 66.64
C GLU A 12 -58.31 15.75 65.53
N ILE A 13 -59.03 14.94 64.75
CA ILE A 13 -58.52 14.17 63.59
C ILE A 13 -57.87 15.08 62.53
N VAL A 14 -58.51 16.18 62.14
CA VAL A 14 -57.97 17.12 61.13
C VAL A 14 -56.76 17.89 61.67
N ARG A 15 -56.70 18.10 62.99
CA ARG A 15 -55.58 18.76 63.67
C ARG A 15 -54.34 17.84 63.77
N VAL A 16 -54.55 16.53 63.91
CA VAL A 16 -53.50 15.50 63.92
C VAL A 16 -52.94 15.25 62.52
N GLU A 17 -53.80 15.14 61.51
CA GLU A 17 -53.39 15.01 60.10
C GLU A 17 -52.54 16.22 59.65
N MET A 18 -52.99 17.44 59.96
CA MET A 18 -52.27 18.65 59.59
C MET A 18 -50.89 18.78 60.28
N LYS A 19 -50.77 18.37 61.55
CA LYS A 19 -49.47 18.31 62.25
C LYS A 19 -48.52 17.29 61.63
N THR A 20 -49.05 16.14 61.21
CA THR A 20 -48.25 15.08 60.58
C THR A 20 -47.74 15.53 59.21
N VAL A 21 -48.59 16.15 58.39
CA VAL A 21 -48.20 16.71 57.08
C VAL A 21 -47.12 17.79 57.23
N ILE A 22 -47.26 18.71 58.19
CA ILE A 22 -46.25 19.76 58.45
C ILE A 22 -44.93 19.14 58.93
N SER A 23 -44.97 18.12 59.79
CA SER A 23 -43.78 17.41 60.27
C SER A 23 -43.04 16.68 59.15
N VAL A 24 -43.78 16.04 58.25
CA VAL A 24 -43.19 15.35 57.09
C VAL A 24 -42.58 16.37 56.15
N LEU A 25 -43.28 17.47 55.84
CA LEU A 25 -42.78 18.51 54.94
C LEU A 25 -41.51 19.16 55.48
N THR A 26 -41.46 19.47 56.78
CA THR A 26 -40.26 20.02 57.44
C THR A 26 -39.08 19.05 57.43
N ALA A 27 -39.31 17.75 57.64
CA ALA A 27 -38.28 16.73 57.52
C ALA A 27 -37.72 16.65 56.09
N HIS A 28 -38.58 16.72 55.06
CA HIS A 28 -38.15 16.72 53.66
C HIS A 28 -37.34 17.97 53.31
N PHE A 29 -37.73 19.15 53.79
CA PHE A 29 -36.96 20.38 53.61
C PHE A 29 -35.59 20.31 54.30
N PHE A 30 -35.49 19.70 55.47
CA PHE A 30 -34.20 19.49 56.15
C PHE A 30 -33.29 18.52 55.39
N VAL A 31 -33.85 17.44 54.84
CA VAL A 31 -33.08 16.50 54.01
C VAL A 31 -32.63 17.17 52.71
N LEU A 32 -33.52 17.91 52.03
CA LEU A 32 -33.17 18.66 50.82
C LEU A 32 -32.11 19.73 51.08
N SER A 33 -32.21 20.48 52.18
CA SER A 33 -31.21 21.50 52.53
C SER A 33 -29.85 20.86 52.83
N ALA A 34 -29.82 19.74 53.55
CA ALA A 34 -28.61 18.98 53.81
C ALA A 34 -27.97 18.45 52.52
N PHE A 35 -28.78 17.93 51.58
CA PHE A 35 -28.29 17.49 50.27
C PHE A 35 -27.71 18.65 49.44
N ILE A 36 -28.35 19.82 49.43
CA ILE A 36 -27.84 21.01 48.71
C ILE A 36 -26.53 21.48 49.34
N TRP A 37 -26.42 21.48 50.67
CA TRP A 37 -25.20 21.87 51.38
C TRP A 37 -24.05 20.88 51.16
N LEU A 38 -24.33 19.57 51.15
CA LEU A 38 -23.36 18.52 50.87
C LEU A 38 -22.93 18.47 49.40
N ALA A 39 -23.79 18.89 48.46
CA ALA A 39 -23.47 18.97 47.03
C ALA A 39 -22.78 20.29 46.62
N SER A 40 -22.86 21.34 47.44
CA SER A 40 -22.21 22.64 47.19
C SER A 40 -20.69 22.57 46.97
N PRO A 41 -19.90 21.71 47.66
CA PRO A 41 -18.47 21.57 47.35
C PRO A 41 -18.18 20.77 46.05
N ALA A 42 -19.16 20.09 45.45
CA ALA A 42 -18.96 19.38 44.19
C ALA A 42 -19.08 20.28 42.95
N CYS A 43 -19.53 21.53 43.13
CA CYS A 43 -19.72 22.52 42.06
C CYS A 43 -18.91 23.79 42.28
N ALA A 44 -17.62 23.67 42.61
CA ALA A 44 -16.64 24.72 42.44
C ALA A 44 -15.28 24.03 42.36
N ASP A 45 -14.76 23.73 41.18
CA ASP A 45 -13.77 24.62 40.56
C ASP A 45 -13.59 24.34 39.06
N SER A 46 -14.66 24.41 38.27
CA SER A 46 -14.56 24.26 36.81
C SER A 46 -13.62 25.31 36.18
N GLY A 47 -13.50 26.48 36.82
CA GLY A 47 -12.57 27.54 36.46
C GLY A 47 -11.11 27.14 36.64
N SER A 48 -10.72 26.57 37.79
CA SER A 48 -9.33 26.11 37.96
C SER A 48 -9.04 24.85 37.18
N ALA A 49 -9.99 23.92 37.03
CA ALA A 49 -9.78 22.73 36.20
C ALA A 49 -9.59 23.13 34.72
N TYR A 50 -10.42 24.06 34.23
CA TYR A 50 -10.25 24.65 32.89
C TYR A 50 -8.93 25.42 32.79
N LYS A 51 -8.59 26.23 33.79
CA LYS A 51 -7.36 27.02 33.80
C LYS A 51 -6.12 26.13 33.81
N ALA A 52 -6.08 25.12 34.68
CA ALA A 52 -5.01 24.13 34.75
C ALA A 52 -4.86 23.37 33.42
N GLY A 53 -5.97 22.94 32.82
CA GLY A 53 -5.95 22.32 31.49
C GLY A 53 -5.45 23.28 30.39
N SER A 54 -5.87 24.53 30.41
CA SER A 54 -5.46 25.55 29.43
C SER A 54 -3.99 25.96 29.58
N ASP A 55 -3.50 26.06 30.81
CA ASP A 55 -2.11 26.40 31.11
C ASP A 55 -1.19 25.22 30.75
N PHE A 56 -1.62 23.97 31.00
CA PHE A 56 -0.93 22.78 30.49
C PHE A 56 -0.88 22.76 28.96
N ALA A 57 -2.00 23.02 28.27
CA ALA A 57 -2.03 23.05 26.81
C ALA A 57 -1.10 24.14 26.23
N LYS A 58 -1.09 25.34 26.83
CA LYS A 58 -0.17 26.41 26.45
C LYS A 58 1.30 26.06 26.72
N GLN A 59 1.57 25.39 27.84
CA GLN A 59 2.91 24.92 28.18
C GLN A 59 3.39 23.86 27.19
N VAL A 60 2.54 22.88 26.83
CA VAL A 60 2.87 21.85 25.83
C VAL A 60 3.09 22.49 24.46
N GLN A 61 2.23 23.43 24.05
CA GLN A 61 2.38 24.17 22.81
C GLN A 61 3.68 24.98 22.79
N GLY A 62 3.99 25.70 23.87
CA GLY A 62 5.20 26.53 23.98
C GLY A 62 6.47 25.70 24.00
N ASN A 63 6.53 24.66 24.83
CA ASN A 63 7.73 23.84 25.01
C ASN A 63 8.02 22.97 23.79
N GLY A 64 6.99 22.33 23.22
CA GLY A 64 7.14 21.51 22.02
C GLY A 64 7.59 22.34 20.81
N LEU A 65 6.90 23.46 20.55
CA LEU A 65 7.23 24.32 19.41
C LEU A 65 8.56 25.07 19.60
N ASN A 66 8.92 25.47 20.82
CA ASN A 66 10.23 26.07 21.06
C ASN A 66 11.37 25.07 20.86
N SER A 67 11.19 23.82 21.25
CA SER A 67 12.20 22.77 21.00
C SER A 67 12.39 22.55 19.50
N LEU A 68 11.29 22.48 18.73
CA LEU A 68 11.32 22.37 17.27
C LEU A 68 11.91 23.62 16.57
N LYS A 69 11.58 24.82 17.04
CA LYS A 69 12.10 26.09 16.48
C LYS A 69 13.60 26.25 16.68
N ASN A 70 14.13 25.76 17.81
CA ASN A 70 15.55 25.85 18.12
C ASN A 70 16.34 24.60 17.69
N PHE A 71 15.66 23.63 17.07
CA PHE A 71 16.31 22.45 16.52
C PHE A 71 17.01 22.82 15.21
N SER A 72 18.35 22.89 15.24
CA SER A 72 19.18 22.95 14.02
C SER A 72 19.60 21.53 13.67
N GLY A 73 19.32 21.11 12.44
CA GLY A 73 19.75 19.82 11.92
C GLY A 73 21.28 19.68 11.93
N GLU A 74 21.99 20.75 11.54
CA GLU A 74 23.46 20.76 11.45
C GLU A 74 24.14 20.49 12.79
N GLN A 75 23.53 20.94 13.89
CA GLN A 75 24.10 20.81 15.24
C GLN A 75 23.71 19.51 15.94
N ASN A 76 22.58 18.90 15.56
CA ASN A 76 21.96 17.80 16.32
C ASN A 76 21.93 16.46 15.58
N LEU A 77 22.13 16.44 14.25
CA LEU A 77 22.06 15.23 13.44
C LEU A 77 23.41 14.96 12.75
N PRO A 78 24.10 13.85 13.10
CA PRO A 78 25.31 13.45 12.40
C PRO A 78 25.04 13.21 10.91
N GLY A 79 25.83 13.85 10.03
CA GLY A 79 25.66 13.72 8.58
C GLY A 79 24.48 14.51 8.00
N TYR A 80 23.92 15.47 8.75
CA TYR A 80 22.87 16.34 8.24
C TYR A 80 23.36 17.18 7.05
N THR A 81 22.51 17.26 6.04
CA THR A 81 22.63 18.16 4.90
C THR A 81 21.23 18.65 4.56
N ASP A 82 21.09 19.94 4.21
CA ASP A 82 19.80 20.51 3.79
C ASP A 82 19.30 19.90 2.47
N ASN A 83 20.21 19.34 1.68
CA ASN A 83 19.88 18.73 0.39
C ASN A 83 20.60 17.39 0.24
N PRO A 84 20.09 16.33 0.91
CA PRO A 84 20.58 14.97 0.68
C PRO A 84 20.29 14.54 -0.76
N ASP A 85 21.11 13.63 -1.31
CA ASP A 85 20.92 13.12 -2.67
C ASP A 85 19.53 12.50 -2.87
N GLN A 86 18.93 11.98 -1.79
CA GLN A 86 17.59 11.38 -1.78
C GLN A 86 16.47 12.41 -1.95
N THR A 87 16.73 13.72 -1.84
CA THR A 87 15.73 14.77 -2.10
C THR A 87 15.18 14.67 -3.53
N LYS A 88 15.94 14.14 -4.49
CA LYS A 88 15.47 13.91 -5.87
C LYS A 88 14.29 12.93 -5.98
N TYR A 89 14.04 12.14 -4.93
CA TYR A 89 12.92 11.21 -4.84
C TYR A 89 11.71 11.78 -4.10
N TYR A 90 11.88 12.92 -3.41
CA TYR A 90 10.81 13.54 -2.64
C TYR A 90 10.14 14.66 -3.44
N GLY A 91 8.89 14.43 -3.87
CA GLY A 91 8.12 15.42 -4.66
C GLY A 91 7.26 16.39 -3.83
N GLY A 92 7.26 16.31 -2.50
CA GLY A 92 6.39 17.09 -1.62
C GLY A 92 5.07 16.37 -1.26
N VAL A 93 4.29 16.98 -0.35
CA VAL A 93 3.06 16.40 0.22
C VAL A 93 1.91 16.21 -0.76
N THR A 94 1.98 16.86 -1.92
CA THR A 94 1.01 16.75 -3.02
C THR A 94 1.52 15.90 -4.18
N ALA A 95 2.73 15.36 -4.09
CA ALA A 95 3.26 14.52 -5.14
C ALA A 95 2.50 13.20 -5.21
N SER A 96 2.07 12.86 -6.42
CA SER A 96 1.33 11.64 -6.74
C SER A 96 2.19 10.61 -7.49
N GLY A 97 3.48 10.87 -7.66
CA GLY A 97 4.37 10.04 -8.50
C GLY A 97 5.72 9.72 -7.86
N ASP A 98 6.19 8.51 -8.14
CA ASP A 98 7.47 7.94 -7.73
C ASP A 98 8.42 7.73 -8.93
N SER A 99 8.25 8.55 -9.98
CA SER A 99 8.88 8.34 -11.29
C SER A 99 10.41 8.34 -11.26
N SER A 100 11.04 9.25 -10.51
CA SER A 100 12.50 9.31 -10.37
C SER A 100 13.07 8.09 -9.64
N LEU A 101 12.35 7.59 -8.62
CA LEU A 101 12.75 6.38 -7.90
C LEU A 101 12.63 5.15 -8.80
N LYS A 102 11.55 5.07 -9.59
CA LYS A 102 11.34 3.98 -10.56
C LYS A 102 12.35 4.00 -11.69
N SER A 103 12.66 5.19 -12.23
CA SER A 103 13.65 5.31 -13.31
C SER A 103 15.04 4.89 -12.84
N ASP A 104 15.46 5.36 -11.67
CA ASP A 104 16.76 4.99 -11.11
C ASP A 104 16.80 3.51 -10.73
N SER A 105 15.72 2.96 -10.17
CA SER A 105 15.63 1.52 -9.89
C SER A 105 15.74 0.67 -11.16
N ALA A 106 15.08 1.09 -12.25
CA ALA A 106 15.18 0.39 -13.52
C ALA A 106 16.59 0.49 -14.13
N LEU A 107 17.25 1.64 -13.98
CA LEU A 107 18.63 1.86 -14.40
C LEU A 107 19.59 0.95 -13.64
N GLU A 108 19.51 0.93 -12.31
CA GLU A 108 20.34 0.10 -11.45
C GLU A 108 20.09 -1.40 -11.67
N PHE A 109 18.85 -1.82 -11.89
CA PHE A 109 18.55 -3.21 -12.24
C PHE A 109 19.13 -3.61 -13.62
N SER A 110 19.20 -2.68 -14.57
CA SER A 110 19.73 -2.94 -15.92
C SER A 110 21.26 -2.87 -15.98
N GLN A 111 21.87 -1.93 -15.26
CA GLN A 111 23.29 -1.58 -15.41
C GLN A 111 24.15 -1.94 -14.20
N GLY A 112 23.55 -2.04 -13.01
CA GLY A 112 24.24 -2.32 -11.77
C GLY A 112 24.71 -3.77 -11.67
N ASP A 113 25.74 -4.00 -10.86
CA ASP A 113 26.39 -5.31 -10.71
C ASP A 113 25.41 -6.37 -10.17
N THR A 114 24.53 -5.99 -9.24
CA THR A 114 23.48 -6.87 -8.72
C THR A 114 22.51 -7.30 -9.82
N GLY A 115 22.05 -6.36 -10.65
CA GLY A 115 21.12 -6.62 -11.74
C GLY A 115 21.73 -7.50 -12.84
N LYS A 116 22.99 -7.24 -13.18
CA LYS A 116 23.80 -8.11 -14.05
C LYS A 116 23.97 -9.50 -13.45
N THR A 117 24.34 -9.63 -12.18
CA THR A 117 24.51 -10.93 -11.51
C THR A 117 23.23 -11.76 -11.54
N ILE A 118 22.07 -11.14 -11.27
CA ILE A 118 20.77 -11.81 -11.35
C ILE A 118 20.53 -12.29 -12.79
N THR A 119 20.70 -11.41 -13.76
CA THR A 119 20.49 -11.72 -15.18
C THR A 119 21.43 -12.84 -15.65
N GLU A 120 22.71 -12.74 -15.33
CA GLU A 120 23.74 -13.75 -15.61
C GLU A 120 23.43 -15.08 -14.94
N SER A 121 22.88 -15.08 -13.73
CA SER A 121 22.46 -16.32 -13.05
C SER A 121 21.35 -17.03 -13.81
N PHE A 122 20.43 -16.30 -14.46
CA PHE A 122 19.39 -16.91 -15.29
C PHE A 122 19.91 -17.31 -16.67
N THR A 123 20.76 -16.48 -17.29
CA THR A 123 21.35 -16.75 -18.60
C THR A 123 22.32 -17.92 -18.59
N ASN A 124 23.14 -18.04 -17.54
CA ASN A 124 24.19 -19.04 -17.41
C ASN A 124 23.80 -20.19 -16.48
N ARG A 125 22.52 -20.29 -16.08
CA ARG A 125 22.04 -21.45 -15.32
C ARG A 125 22.31 -22.71 -16.14
N PRO A 126 22.93 -23.76 -15.57
CA PRO A 126 23.07 -25.03 -16.27
C PRO A 126 21.67 -25.54 -16.68
N PRO A 127 21.52 -26.11 -17.89
CA PRO A 127 20.24 -26.67 -18.31
C PRO A 127 19.80 -27.72 -17.29
N ASP A 128 18.51 -27.69 -16.94
CA ASP A 128 17.96 -28.70 -16.05
C ASP A 128 18.20 -30.08 -16.68
N GLN A 129 18.92 -30.94 -15.96
CA GLN A 129 19.20 -32.30 -16.43
C GLN A 129 17.93 -33.14 -16.32
N ILE A 130 17.17 -33.25 -17.41
CA ILE A 130 16.11 -34.25 -17.52
C ILE A 130 16.80 -35.62 -17.58
N SER A 131 16.74 -36.36 -16.47
CA SER A 131 17.21 -37.75 -16.43
C SER A 131 16.52 -38.54 -17.54
N GLN A 132 17.32 -39.09 -18.44
CA GLN A 132 16.86 -39.93 -19.54
C GLN A 132 16.30 -41.27 -19.04
N ASP A 133 16.53 -41.58 -17.77
CA ASP A 133 16.10 -42.78 -17.05
C ASP A 133 14.76 -42.54 -16.33
N ALA A 134 14.20 -41.33 -16.46
CA ALA A 134 12.87 -41.06 -15.93
C ALA A 134 11.85 -41.97 -16.63
N PRO A 135 10.91 -42.58 -15.88
CA PRO A 135 10.03 -43.63 -16.41
C PRO A 135 9.22 -43.19 -17.64
N PHE A 136 8.88 -41.90 -17.72
CA PHE A 136 8.14 -41.32 -18.85
C PHE A 136 9.00 -41.10 -20.10
N ILE A 137 10.30 -40.80 -19.95
CA ILE A 137 11.22 -40.68 -21.09
C ILE A 137 11.55 -42.06 -21.63
N GLN A 138 11.76 -43.05 -20.75
CA GLN A 138 11.99 -44.43 -21.15
C GLN A 138 10.77 -45.00 -21.88
N ALA A 139 9.56 -44.77 -21.37
CA ALA A 139 8.33 -45.19 -22.04
C ALA A 139 8.17 -44.54 -23.43
N ALA A 140 8.54 -43.27 -23.58
CA ALA A 140 8.53 -42.59 -24.88
C ALA A 140 9.55 -43.20 -25.86
N LYS A 141 10.78 -43.46 -25.40
CA LYS A 141 11.83 -44.14 -26.20
C LYS A 141 11.45 -45.57 -26.56
N ASP A 142 10.83 -46.29 -25.64
CA ASP A 142 10.32 -47.64 -25.90
C ASP A 142 9.18 -47.61 -26.91
N THR A 143 8.34 -46.57 -26.89
CA THR A 143 7.27 -46.35 -27.87
C THR A 143 7.85 -45.99 -29.24
N GLU A 144 8.88 -45.14 -29.31
CA GLU A 144 9.63 -44.82 -30.53
C GLU A 144 10.30 -46.07 -31.11
N SER A 145 11.07 -46.82 -30.29
CA SER A 145 11.76 -48.04 -30.69
C SER A 145 10.80 -49.14 -31.14
N ARG A 146 9.55 -49.12 -30.65
CA ARG A 146 8.52 -50.09 -31.00
C ARG A 146 7.51 -49.52 -31.99
N ALA A 147 7.71 -48.31 -32.51
CA ALA A 147 6.77 -47.64 -33.39
C ALA A 147 6.42 -48.53 -34.58
N ASP A 148 7.42 -49.18 -35.20
CA ASP A 148 7.23 -50.14 -36.30
C ASP A 148 6.28 -51.31 -35.96
N SER A 149 6.27 -51.75 -34.70
CA SER A 149 5.37 -52.82 -34.23
C SER A 149 4.01 -52.30 -33.73
N ILE A 150 3.97 -51.05 -33.24
CA ILE A 150 2.78 -50.43 -32.63
C ILE A 150 1.87 -49.85 -33.72
N VAL A 151 2.44 -49.25 -34.77
CA VAL A 151 1.66 -48.82 -35.93
C VAL A 151 1.12 -50.00 -36.73
N GLY A 152 1.53 -51.23 -36.39
CA GLY A 152 1.23 -52.44 -37.14
C GLY A 152 1.69 -52.33 -38.59
N ASP A 153 1.70 -53.44 -39.30
CA ASP A 153 1.82 -53.47 -40.75
C ASP A 153 0.56 -52.86 -41.42
N THR A 154 0.18 -51.64 -41.03
CA THR A 154 -1.10 -50.99 -41.34
C THR A 154 -0.96 -49.83 -42.32
N GLY A 155 0.25 -49.57 -42.83
CA GLY A 155 0.49 -48.68 -43.96
C GLY A 155 1.04 -49.50 -45.12
N GLN A 156 0.40 -49.44 -46.29
CA GLN A 156 0.90 -50.05 -47.53
C GLN A 156 2.42 -49.93 -47.61
N SER A 157 3.09 -51.09 -47.70
CA SER A 157 4.55 -51.27 -47.80
C SER A 157 5.20 -50.14 -48.62
N CYS A 158 5.69 -49.11 -47.94
CA CYS A 158 6.31 -47.94 -48.57
C CYS A 158 7.67 -48.38 -49.10
N THR A 159 7.71 -48.79 -50.36
CA THR A 159 8.95 -49.17 -51.05
C THR A 159 9.64 -47.90 -51.55
N ALA A 160 10.94 -47.77 -51.27
CA ALA A 160 11.74 -46.66 -51.81
C ALA A 160 11.73 -46.71 -53.35
N GLN A 161 11.07 -45.73 -53.98
CA GLN A 161 11.03 -45.58 -55.43
C GLN A 161 12.04 -44.52 -55.86
N VAL A 162 12.91 -44.86 -56.81
CA VAL A 162 13.83 -43.90 -57.43
C VAL A 162 13.03 -43.04 -58.40
N VAL A 163 12.70 -41.82 -57.98
CA VAL A 163 11.99 -40.86 -58.83
C VAL A 163 13.01 -40.02 -59.60
N TYR A 164 13.15 -40.27 -60.90
CA TYR A 164 13.86 -39.37 -61.80
C TYR A 164 13.00 -38.13 -62.05
N ARG A 165 13.31 -37.02 -61.39
CA ARG A 165 12.72 -35.70 -61.73
C ARG A 165 13.72 -34.94 -62.60
N SER A 166 13.30 -34.61 -63.81
CA SER A 166 14.02 -33.67 -64.66
C SER A 166 13.86 -32.27 -64.07
N GLU A 167 14.92 -31.76 -63.44
CA GLU A 167 14.99 -30.37 -63.02
C GLU A 167 15.27 -29.51 -64.26
N PHE A 168 14.31 -28.64 -64.62
CA PHE A 168 14.50 -27.68 -65.71
C PHE A 168 15.04 -26.38 -65.11
N THR A 169 16.36 -26.18 -65.17
CA THR A 169 17.01 -24.92 -64.80
C THR A 169 16.94 -23.94 -65.96
N ASN A 170 16.22 -22.84 -65.77
CA ASN A 170 16.16 -21.73 -66.72
C ASN A 170 17.30 -20.74 -66.41
N HIS A 171 18.23 -20.58 -67.35
CA HIS A 171 19.26 -19.56 -67.28
C HIS A 171 18.92 -18.43 -68.26
N THR A 172 18.65 -17.23 -67.74
CA THR A 172 18.52 -16.02 -68.54
C THR A 172 19.85 -15.27 -68.50
N CYS A 173 20.52 -15.14 -69.65
CA CYS A 173 21.67 -14.25 -69.77
C CYS A 173 21.18 -12.84 -70.08
N GLU A 174 21.43 -11.91 -69.19
CA GLU A 174 21.20 -10.48 -69.44
C GLU A 174 22.42 -9.90 -70.17
N ARG A 175 22.18 -9.16 -71.25
CA ARG A 175 23.23 -8.56 -72.08
C ARG A 175 23.85 -7.40 -71.31
N ASP A 176 25.15 -7.49 -71.04
CA ASP A 176 25.93 -6.45 -70.38
C ASP A 176 25.83 -5.11 -71.14
N LEU A 177 25.34 -4.07 -70.46
CA LEU A 177 25.23 -2.71 -70.97
C LEU A 177 26.28 -1.84 -70.27
N GLN A 178 27.55 -2.02 -70.64
CA GLN A 178 28.64 -1.11 -70.29
C GLN A 178 29.31 -0.60 -71.57
N VAL A 179 28.59 0.33 -72.21
CA VAL A 179 29.07 1.64 -72.65
C VAL A 179 30.33 1.68 -73.53
N GLU A 180 30.08 1.94 -74.82
CA GLU A 180 30.95 2.71 -75.70
C GLU A 180 31.53 3.92 -74.96
N ASN A 181 32.86 4.05 -74.89
CA ASN A 181 33.58 5.32 -74.96
C ASN A 181 35.09 5.13 -74.77
N PHE A 182 35.81 4.67 -75.80
CA PHE A 182 37.25 4.98 -75.95
C PHE A 182 37.64 5.18 -77.43
N VAL A 183 37.62 6.46 -77.83
CA VAL A 183 38.57 7.16 -78.73
C VAL A 183 38.75 6.64 -80.16
N HIS A 184 37.94 7.15 -81.11
CA HIS A 184 38.36 7.29 -82.51
C HIS A 184 39.06 8.63 -82.73
N GLY A 185 40.38 8.58 -82.86
CA GLY A 185 41.20 9.71 -83.27
C GLY A 185 42.42 9.27 -84.07
N LYS A 186 42.24 9.01 -85.38
CA LYS A 186 43.05 9.57 -86.48
C LYS A 186 42.79 8.87 -87.84
N ARG A 187 42.56 9.73 -88.85
CA ARG A 187 42.72 9.56 -90.31
C ARG A 187 44.12 9.02 -90.68
N PRO A 188 44.36 8.38 -91.85
CA PRO A 188 43.93 8.78 -93.21
C PRO A 188 42.73 8.04 -93.77
#